data_AF-A0A818HRG0-F1
#
_entry.id   AF-A0A818HRG0-F1
#
_cell.length_a   1.000
_cell.length_b   1.000
_cell.length_c   1.000
_cell.angle_alpha   90.00
_cell.angle_beta   90.00
_cell.angle_gamma   90.00
#
_symmetry.space_group_name_H-M   'P 1'
#
loop_
_entity.id
_entity.type
_entity.pdbx_description
1 polymer ?
#
loop_
_entity_poly.entity_id
_entity_poly.type
_entity_poly.pdbx_seq_one_letter_code
_entity_poly.pdbx_strand_id
1 'polypeptide(L)'
;MATNVTSERFLDADEESLAKSVSFEKYEKQPLVSFEEATQALKRLVDNLDKLVKMAKKKPFDQSVNLTKDEAAAIYLYTTKPEKSDKSVSIQLNQALRSGDQDQ
;
A
#
# COMPACT_ATOMS: atom_id res chain seq x y z
N MET A 1 9.40 -24.77 18.06
CA MET A 1 8.88 -24.97 16.69
C MET A 1 8.48 -23.60 16.17
N ALA A 2 9.34 -22.96 15.37
CA ALA A 2 9.07 -21.65 14.78
C ALA A 2 8.49 -21.89 13.38
N THR A 3 7.20 -21.63 13.20
CA THR A 3 6.56 -21.71 11.89
C THR A 3 6.91 -20.46 11.10
N ASN A 4 7.56 -20.65 9.95
CA ASN A 4 7.72 -19.66 8.90
C ASN A 4 6.33 -19.17 8.46
N VAL A 5 5.90 -17.98 8.86
CA VAL A 5 4.66 -17.36 8.35
C VAL A 5 4.97 -16.07 7.55
N THR A 6 6.24 -15.74 7.34
CA THR A 6 6.63 -14.40 6.88
C THR A 6 7.10 -14.32 5.42
N SER A 7 7.19 -15.44 4.69
CA SER A 7 7.72 -15.40 3.32
C SER A 7 6.69 -15.02 2.27
N GLU A 8 5.41 -15.39 2.42
CA GLU A 8 4.43 -15.22 1.33
C GLU A 8 3.95 -13.80 1.06
N ARG A 9 4.35 -12.81 1.88
CA ARG A 9 3.78 -11.46 1.85
C ARG A 9 4.56 -10.46 1.00
N PHE A 10 5.81 -10.81 0.67
CA PHE A 10 6.75 -10.00 -0.12
C PHE A 10 7.49 -10.87 -1.15
N LEU A 11 6.87 -11.96 -1.64
CA LEU A 11 7.46 -12.96 -2.55
C LEU A 11 7.89 -12.41 -3.91
N ASP A 12 7.58 -11.16 -4.19
CA ASP A 12 7.91 -10.50 -5.44
C ASP A 12 9.25 -9.73 -5.39
N ALA A 13 9.93 -9.76 -4.23
CA ALA A 13 11.26 -9.16 -4.05
C ALA A 13 12.33 -9.80 -4.97
N ASP A 14 12.21 -11.09 -5.29
CA ASP A 14 13.17 -11.79 -6.15
C ASP A 14 13.09 -11.35 -7.64
N GLU A 15 12.03 -10.63 -8.03
CA GLU A 15 11.83 -10.06 -9.38
C GLU A 15 12.14 -8.55 -9.45
N GLU A 16 12.68 -7.96 -8.38
CA GLU A 16 12.98 -6.53 -8.32
C GLU A 16 14.27 -6.19 -9.09
N SER A 17 14.12 -5.62 -10.28
CA SER A 17 15.24 -5.01 -11.01
C SER A 17 15.78 -3.80 -10.24
N LEU A 18 17.10 -3.76 -10.02
CA LEU A 18 17.86 -2.66 -9.39
C LEU A 18 17.72 -1.28 -10.09
N ALA A 19 16.95 -1.18 -11.17
CA ALA A 19 17.12 -0.14 -12.18
C ALA A 19 16.24 1.11 -12.06
N LYS A 20 15.52 1.36 -10.96
CA LYS A 20 14.75 2.61 -10.83
C LYS A 20 14.67 3.11 -9.38
N SER A 21 15.65 3.94 -9.00
CA SER A 21 15.47 4.82 -7.84
C SER A 21 14.44 5.89 -8.20
N VAL A 22 13.28 5.85 -7.55
CA VAL A 22 12.29 6.93 -7.66
C VAL A 22 12.81 8.10 -6.82
N SER A 23 13.03 9.27 -7.45
CA SER A 23 13.36 10.48 -6.68
C SER A 23 12.14 10.95 -5.89
N PHE A 24 12.31 11.07 -4.57
CA PHE A 24 11.27 11.54 -3.66
C PHE A 24 11.18 13.08 -3.60
N GLU A 25 12.17 13.81 -4.13
CA GLU A 25 12.26 15.28 -4.07
C GLU A 25 11.01 15.98 -4.64
N LYS A 26 10.37 15.35 -5.63
CA LYS A 26 9.13 15.87 -6.24
C LYS A 26 7.90 15.76 -5.34
N TYR A 27 7.93 14.90 -4.33
CA TYR A 27 6.82 14.68 -3.40
C TYR A 27 6.98 15.50 -2.11
N GLU A 28 8.20 15.92 -1.76
CA GLU A 28 8.48 16.70 -0.54
C GLU A 28 7.73 18.04 -0.50
N LYS A 29 7.53 18.65 -1.68
CA LYS A 29 6.82 19.94 -1.83
C LYS A 29 5.32 19.77 -2.07
N GLN A 30 4.81 18.55 -2.16
CA GLN A 30 3.39 18.32 -2.39
C GLN A 30 2.60 18.55 -1.09
N PRO A 31 1.39 19.12 -1.19
CA PRO A 31 0.54 19.28 -0.02
C PRO A 31 0.15 17.92 0.54
N LEU A 32 0.12 17.82 1.87
CA LEU A 32 -0.47 16.67 2.53
C LEU A 32 -1.98 16.68 2.26
N VAL A 33 -2.46 15.59 1.67
CA VAL A 33 -3.88 15.37 1.37
C VAL A 33 -4.44 14.30 2.31
N SER A 34 -5.76 14.18 2.38
CA SER A 34 -6.39 13.11 3.15
C SER A 34 -6.05 11.74 2.58
N PHE A 35 -6.14 10.70 3.41
CA PHE A 35 -5.94 9.32 2.95
C PHE A 35 -6.84 8.93 1.77
N GLU A 36 -8.10 9.40 1.78
CA GLU A 36 -9.06 9.14 0.70
C GLU A 36 -8.63 9.80 -0.62
N GLU A 37 -8.12 11.02 -0.57
CA GLU A 37 -7.59 11.73 -1.74
C GLU A 37 -6.31 11.08 -2.26
N ALA A 38 -5.38 10.73 -1.38
CA ALA A 38 -4.12 10.07 -1.74
C ALA A 38 -4.36 8.74 -2.48
N THR A 39 -5.38 7.98 -2.07
CA THR A 39 -5.71 6.70 -2.70
C THR A 39 -6.45 6.82 -4.03
N GLN A 40 -6.93 8.01 -4.44
CA GLN A 40 -7.68 8.12 -5.70
C GLN A 40 -6.83 7.76 -6.93
N ALA A 41 -5.56 8.14 -6.95
CA ALA A 41 -4.63 7.81 -8.03
C ALA A 41 -4.47 6.28 -8.21
N LEU A 42 -4.59 5.52 -7.11
CA LEU A 42 -4.39 4.08 -7.09
C LEU A 42 -5.61 3.30 -7.58
N LYS A 43 -6.77 3.93 -7.82
CA LYS A 43 -8.01 3.26 -8.24
C LYS A 43 -7.89 2.49 -9.56
N ARG A 44 -6.98 2.92 -10.44
CA ARG A 44 -6.70 2.24 -11.72
C ARG A 44 -5.83 0.99 -11.55
N LEU A 45 -5.04 0.94 -10.47
CA LEU A 45 -4.03 -0.09 -10.22
C LEU A 45 -4.48 -1.14 -9.21
N VAL A 46 -5.42 -0.77 -8.34
CA VAL A 46 -5.86 -1.61 -7.22
C VAL A 46 -7.34 -1.90 -7.33
N ASP A 47 -7.67 -3.16 -7.57
CA ASP A 47 -9.05 -3.62 -7.57
C ASP A 47 -9.68 -3.46 -6.18
N ASN A 48 -10.97 -3.13 -6.14
CA ASN A 48 -11.75 -2.98 -4.90
C ASN A 48 -11.19 -1.94 -3.91
N LEU A 49 -10.37 -0.99 -4.35
CA LEU A 49 -9.68 -0.03 -3.48
C LEU A 49 -10.62 0.74 -2.54
N ASP A 50 -11.77 1.20 -3.03
CA ASP A 50 -12.75 1.95 -2.21
C ASP A 50 -13.24 1.14 -1.00
N LYS A 51 -13.39 -0.19 -1.18
CA LYS A 51 -13.78 -1.09 -0.08
C LYS A 51 -12.63 -1.25 0.90
N LEU A 52 -11.40 -1.38 0.42
CA LEU A 52 -10.21 -1.54 1.25
C LEU A 52 -9.90 -0.27 2.05
N VAL A 53 -10.04 0.91 1.45
CA VAL A 53 -9.91 2.21 2.12
C VAL A 53 -10.94 2.37 3.24
N LYS A 54 -12.21 2.03 2.96
CA LYS A 54 -13.28 2.04 3.97
C LYS A 54 -13.01 1.06 5.11
N MET A 55 -12.46 -0.12 4.82
CA MET A 55 -12.08 -1.10 5.84
C MET A 55 -10.92 -0.59 6.70
N ALA A 56 -9.89 0.01 6.07
CA ALA A 56 -8.73 0.57 6.75
C ALA A 56 -9.11 1.69 7.73
N LYS A 57 -9.96 2.65 7.31
CA LYS A 57 -10.42 3.75 8.18
C LYS A 57 -11.30 3.30 9.37
N LYS A 58 -11.93 2.14 9.25
CA LYS A 58 -12.78 1.56 10.30
C LYS A 58 -11.99 0.73 11.30
N LYS A 59 -10.71 0.43 11.02
CA LYS A 59 -9.91 -0.35 11.94
C LYS A 59 -9.63 0.48 13.20
N PRO A 60 -9.92 -0.05 14.40
CA PRO A 60 -9.46 0.59 15.63
C PRO A 60 -7.94 0.60 15.61
N PHE A 61 -7.36 1.78 15.79
CA PHE A 61 -5.92 1.95 15.93
C PHE A 61 -5.63 2.39 17.36
N ASP A 62 -4.49 1.93 17.88
CA ASP A 62 -4.02 2.32 19.19
C ASP A 62 -3.45 3.75 19.10
N GLN A 63 -3.94 4.65 19.96
CA GLN A 63 -3.47 6.02 20.05
C GLN A 63 -2.13 6.14 20.78
N SER A 64 -1.64 5.05 21.40
CA SER A 64 -0.29 5.00 21.99
C SER A 64 0.81 5.12 20.93
N VAL A 65 0.48 4.79 19.69
CA VAL A 65 1.32 5.02 18.51
C VAL A 65 1.04 6.45 18.07
N ASN A 66 2.06 7.32 18.06
CA ASN A 66 1.96 8.73 17.62
C ASN A 66 1.70 8.84 16.10
N LEU A 67 0.61 8.26 15.64
CA LEU A 67 0.16 8.23 14.26
C LEU A 67 -1.23 8.85 14.19
N THR A 68 -1.44 9.63 13.15
CA THR A 68 -2.78 10.05 12.75
C THR A 68 -3.59 8.83 12.29
N LYS A 69 -4.91 8.99 12.33
CA LYS A 69 -5.84 7.96 11.84
C LYS A 69 -5.58 7.59 10.37
N ASP A 70 -5.20 8.57 9.57
CA ASP A 70 -4.93 8.40 8.15
C ASP A 70 -3.62 7.66 7.91
N GLU A 71 -2.57 7.94 8.68
CA GLU A 71 -1.31 7.18 8.64
C GLU A 71 -1.51 5.72 9.07
N ALA A 72 -2.25 5.50 10.16
CA ALA A 72 -2.58 4.15 10.62
C ALA A 72 -3.41 3.37 9.58
N ALA A 73 -4.37 4.03 8.93
CA ALA A 73 -5.16 3.45 7.86
C ALA A 73 -4.31 3.13 6.62
N ALA A 74 -3.37 4.00 6.25
CA ALA A 74 -2.45 3.79 5.14
C ALA A 74 -1.55 2.56 5.39
N ILE A 75 -0.97 2.47 6.58
CA ILE A 75 -0.18 1.30 6.99
C ILE A 75 -1.06 0.05 6.91
N TYR A 76 -2.27 0.08 7.48
CA TYR A 76 -3.18 -1.06 7.45
C TYR A 76 -3.54 -1.49 6.03
N LEU A 77 -3.82 -0.54 5.13
CA LEU A 77 -4.15 -0.81 3.73
C LEU A 77 -2.99 -1.51 3.02
N TYR A 78 -1.75 -1.03 3.22
CA TYR A 78 -0.56 -1.62 2.61
C TYR A 78 -0.20 -2.98 3.21
N THR A 79 -0.49 -3.18 4.50
CA THR A 79 -0.06 -4.36 5.25
C THR A 79 -1.08 -5.49 5.29
N THR A 80 -2.36 -5.24 5.02
CA THR A 80 -3.37 -6.27 5.21
C THR A 80 -3.53 -7.14 3.96
N LYS A 81 -3.54 -8.47 4.15
CA LYS A 81 -3.98 -9.43 3.12
C LYS A 81 -5.49 -9.65 3.25
N PRO A 82 -6.30 -9.40 2.21
CA PRO A 82 -7.71 -9.80 2.22
C PRO A 82 -7.81 -11.33 2.32
N GLU A 83 -8.64 -11.85 3.24
CA GLU A 83 -8.75 -13.30 3.50
C GLU A 83 -9.31 -14.12 2.31
N LYS A 84 -9.91 -13.47 1.32
CA LYS A 84 -10.58 -14.13 0.18
C LYS A 84 -10.04 -13.58 -1.14
N SER A 85 -8.95 -14.16 -1.61
CA SER A 85 -8.50 -14.22 -3.01
C SER A 85 -8.15 -12.92 -3.77
N ASP A 86 -8.35 -11.73 -3.22
CA ASP A 86 -7.84 -10.51 -3.87
C ASP A 86 -6.37 -10.30 -3.50
N LYS A 87 -5.49 -10.16 -4.50
CA LYS A 87 -4.08 -9.80 -4.33
C LYS A 87 -3.97 -8.64 -3.33
N SER A 88 -3.05 -8.71 -2.36
CA SER A 88 -2.87 -7.60 -1.42
C SER A 88 -2.52 -6.32 -2.16
N VAL A 89 -2.91 -5.17 -1.59
CA VAL A 89 -2.60 -3.86 -2.18
C VAL A 89 -1.10 -3.73 -2.43
N SER A 90 -0.26 -4.21 -1.51
CA SER A 90 1.19 -4.25 -1.68
C SER A 90 1.62 -4.99 -2.95
N ILE A 91 1.03 -6.14 -3.26
CA ILE A 91 1.36 -6.94 -4.45
C ILE A 91 0.92 -6.21 -5.72
N GLN A 92 -0.29 -5.65 -5.73
CA GLN A 92 -0.82 -4.92 -6.90
C GLN A 92 0.01 -3.67 -7.21
N LEU A 93 0.39 -2.91 -6.18
CA LEU A 93 1.24 -1.73 -6.33
C LEU A 93 2.64 -2.09 -6.82
N ASN A 94 3.27 -3.11 -6.22
CA ASN A 94 4.60 -3.54 -6.63
C ASN A 94 4.59 -4.05 -8.08
N GLN A 95 3.55 -4.78 -8.50
CA GLN A 95 3.37 -5.22 -9.89
C GLN A 95 3.25 -4.01 -10.84
N ALA A 96 2.40 -3.04 -10.52
CA ALA A 96 2.23 -1.83 -11.34
C ALA A 96 3.54 -1.03 -11.49
N LEU A 97 4.31 -0.88 -10.41
CA LEU A 97 5.60 -0.20 -10.42
C LEU A 97 6.62 -0.90 -11.35
N ARG A 98 6.65 -2.25 -11.35
CA ARG A 98 7.54 -3.03 -12.23
C ARG A 98 7.11 -3.01 -13.68
N SER A 99 5.80 -3.02 -13.95
CA SER A 99 5.26 -2.96 -15.31
C SER A 99 5.44 -1.60 -15.99
N GLY A 100 5.94 -0.59 -15.27
CA GLY A 100 6.18 0.74 -15.82
C GLY A 100 4.89 1.55 -16.01
N ASP A 101 3.79 1.13 -15.39
CA ASP A 101 2.52 1.86 -15.34
C ASP A 101 2.60 2.99 -14.30
N GLN A 102 3.68 3.77 -14.40
CA GLN A 102 3.91 4.97 -13.62
C GLN A 102 3.28 6.12 -14.38
N ASP A 103 2.03 6.46 -14.05
CA ASP A 103 1.33 7.71 -14.38
C ASP A 103 1.73 8.34 -15.74
N GLN A 104 1.00 7.98 -16.81
CA GLN A 104 0.80 8.89 -17.95
C GLN A 104 -0.22 9.97 -17.60
#